data_AF-A0ABD0PIE3-F1
#
_entry.id   AF-A0ABD0PIE3-F1
#
_cell.length_a   1.000
_cell.length_b   1.000
_cell.length_c   1.000
_cell.angle_alpha   90.00
_cell.angle_beta   90.00
_cell.angle_gamma   90.00
#
_symmetry.space_group_name_H-M   'P 1'
#
loop_
_entity.id
_entity.type
_entity.pdbx_description
1 polymer ?
#
loop_
_entity_poly.entity_id
_entity_poly.type
_entity_poly.pdbx_seq_one_letter_code
_entity_poly.pdbx_strand_id
1 'polypeptide(L)' 'KILTMIPSEEETQKIQEAQLANPDTPLGSAEQFLLILSSISELSARLQLWAFKMDYDALEK' A
#
# COMPACT_ATOMS: atom_id res chain seq x y z
N LYS A 1 -5.07 -6.14 -9.63
CA LYS A 1 -4.15 -6.97 -8.82
C LYS A 1 -3.61 -6.08 -7.69
N ILE A 2 -4.02 -6.26 -6.44
CA ILE A 2 -3.56 -5.39 -5.33
C ILE A 2 -2.04 -5.52 -5.11
N LEU A 3 -1.48 -6.69 -5.43
CA LEU A 3 -0.04 -6.98 -5.35
C LEU A 3 0.86 -6.08 -6.23
N THR A 4 0.31 -5.37 -7.22
CA THR A 4 1.08 -4.47 -8.10
C THR A 4 1.01 -3.01 -7.66
N MET A 5 0.31 -2.70 -6.56
CA MET A 5 0.15 -1.35 -6.00
C MET A 5 0.71 -1.29 -4.58
N ILE A 6 1.83 -1.97 -4.33
CA ILE A 6 2.53 -1.83 -3.05
C ILE A 6 3.20 -0.46 -3.06
N PRO A 7 2.83 0.47 -2.16
CA PRO A 7 3.47 1.77 -2.07
C PRO A 7 4.97 1.55 -1.85
N SER A 8 5.81 2.17 -2.67
CA SER A 8 7.24 2.19 -2.41
C SER A 8 7.55 3.16 -1.27
N GLU A 9 8.63 2.91 -0.55
CA GLU A 9 9.07 3.76 0.55
C GLU A 9 9.34 5.19 0.07
N GLU A 10 9.93 5.35 -1.13
CA GLU A 10 10.17 6.64 -1.78
C GLU A 10 8.89 7.42 -2.09
N GLU A 11 7.83 6.77 -2.61
CA GLU A 11 6.55 7.42 -2.88
C GLU A 11 5.90 7.93 -1.60
N THR A 12 5.91 7.08 -0.58
CA THR A 12 5.34 7.40 0.74
C THR A 12 6.07 8.59 1.37
N GLN A 13 7.40 8.61 1.27
CA GLN A 13 8.24 9.69 1.78
C GLN A 13 7.98 11.02 1.07
N LYS A 14 7.91 11.02 -0.26
CA LYS A 14 7.59 12.22 -1.05
C LYS A 14 6.23 12.82 -0.71
N ILE A 15 5.22 11.96 -0.48
CA ILE A 15 3.88 12.41 -0.07
C ILE A 15 3.94 13.08 1.30
N GLN A 16 4.66 12.49 2.26
CA GLN A 16 4.83 13.07 3.60
C GLN A 16 5.59 14.41 3.57
N GLU A 17 6.66 14.51 2.77
CA GLU A 17 7.40 15.75 2.58
C GLU A 17 6.52 16.84 1.96
N ALA A 18 5.72 16.50 0.95
CA ALA A 18 4.79 17.44 0.33
C ALA A 18 3.71 17.95 1.31
N GLN A 19 3.19 17.08 2.19
CA GLN A 19 2.29 17.50 3.27
C GLN A 19 2.95 18.41 4.29
N LEU A 20 4.20 18.12 4.68
CA LEU A 20 4.97 18.96 5.60
C LEU A 20 5.28 20.32 4.99
N ALA A 21 5.56 20.38 3.69
CA ALA A 21 5.83 21.61 2.96
C ALA A 21 4.56 22.45 2.73
N ASN A 22 3.39 21.82 2.56
CA ASN A 22 2.11 22.49 2.29
C ASN A 22 0.96 21.92 3.13
N PRO A 23 0.93 22.20 4.44
CA PRO A 23 -0.06 21.62 5.36
C PRO A 23 -1.51 22.02 5.05
N ASP A 24 -1.71 23.16 4.37
CA ASP A 24 -3.04 23.65 3.99
C ASP A 24 -3.59 22.97 2.72
N THR A 25 -2.77 22.19 2.00
CA THR A 25 -3.19 21.48 0.79
C THR A 25 -3.59 20.04 1.14
N PRO A 26 -4.86 19.64 0.96
CA PRO A 26 -5.27 18.27 1.20
C PRO A 26 -4.65 17.32 0.16
N LEU A 27 -4.27 16.12 0.60
CA LEU A 27 -3.86 15.05 -0.29
C LEU A 27 -5.03 14.56 -1.15
N GLY A 28 -4.73 14.18 -2.39
CA GLY A 28 -5.69 13.49 -3.25
C GLY A 28 -6.00 12.08 -2.73
N SER A 29 -7.03 11.47 -3.33
CA SER A 29 -7.48 10.13 -2.96
C SER A 29 -6.41 9.06 -3.22
N ALA A 30 -5.55 9.26 -4.22
CA ALA A 30 -4.47 8.33 -4.54
C ALA A 30 -3.36 8.39 -3.48
N GLU A 31 -2.95 9.58 -3.07
CA GLU A 31 -1.92 9.76 -2.05
C GLU A 31 -2.40 9.30 -0.67
N GLN A 32 -3.65 9.60 -0.31
CA GLN A 32 -4.27 9.04 0.89
C GLN A 32 -4.29 7.51 0.86
N PHE A 33 -4.64 6.92 -0.29
CA PHE A 33 -4.65 5.46 -0.42
C PHE A 33 -3.25 4.85 -0.21
N LEU A 34 -2.20 5.44 -0.80
CA LEU A 34 -0.82 4.98 -0.60
C LEU A 34 -0.37 5.10 0.86
N LEU A 35 -0.71 6.20 1.55
CA LEU A 35 -0.41 6.38 2.98
C LEU A 35 -1.18 5.39 3.88
N ILE A 36 -2.44 5.11 3.55
CA ILE A 36 -3.22 4.10 4.28
C ILE A 36 -2.57 2.73 4.12
N LEU A 37 -2.15 2.37 2.90
CA LEU A 37 -1.46 1.11 2.66
C LEU A 37 -0.12 1.03 3.40
N SER A 38 0.67 2.10 3.43
CA SER A 38 1.95 2.11 4.15
C SER A 38 1.80 2.03 5.67
N SER A 39 0.68 2.50 6.22
CA SER A 39 0.36 2.39 7.66
C SER A 39 0.08 0.95 8.12
N ILE A 40 -0.21 0.03 7.19
CA ILE A 40 -0.48 -1.36 7.51
C ILE A 40 0.84 -2.10 7.70
N SER A 41 1.15 -2.46 8.96
CA SER A 41 2.34 -3.22 9.30
C SER A 41 2.38 -4.56 8.55
N GLU A 42 3.54 -4.87 7.96
CA GLU A 42 3.80 -6.13 7.25
C GLU A 42 2.83 -6.41 6.09
N LEU A 43 2.27 -5.36 5.46
CA LEU A 43 1.32 -5.50 4.35
C LEU A 43 1.80 -6.45 3.26
N SER A 44 3.08 -6.36 2.85
CA SER A 44 3.66 -7.22 1.82
C SER A 44 3.59 -8.71 2.20
N ALA A 45 4.00 -9.06 3.42
CA ALA A 45 3.97 -10.44 3.90
C ALA A 45 2.52 -10.97 4.00
N ARG A 46 1.59 -10.13 4.49
CA ARG A 46 0.16 -10.49 4.58
C ARG A 46 -0.45 -10.73 3.20
N LEU A 47 -0.14 -9.89 2.22
CA LEU A 47 -0.62 -10.04 0.85
C LEU A 47 -0.03 -11.28 0.17
N GLN A 48 1.25 -11.59 0.41
CA GLN A 48 1.89 -12.81 -0.09
C GLN A 48 1.25 -14.07 0.51
N LEU A 49 0.98 -14.09 1.81
CA LEU A 49 0.26 -15.19 2.48
C LEU A 49 -1.16 -15.37 1.93
N TRP A 50 -1.85 -14.25 1.69
CA TRP A 50 -3.20 -14.30 1.15
C TRP A 50 -3.22 -14.82 -0.29
N ALA A 51 -2.27 -14.38 -1.12
CA ALA A 51 -2.07 -14.92 -2.47
C ALA A 51 -1.77 -16.42 -2.42
N PHE A 52 -0.83 -16.85 -1.58
CA PHE A 52 -0.50 -18.26 -1.37
C PHE A 52 -1.73 -19.08 -0.97
N LYS A 53 -2.56 -18.59 -0.04
CA LYS A 53 -3.79 -19.28 0.36
C LYS A 53 -4.77 -19.42 -0.81
N MET A 54 -4.99 -18.34 -1.57
CA MET A 54 -5.90 -18.39 -2.73
C MET A 54 -5.39 -19.36 -3.81
N ASP A 55 -4.07 -19.35 -4.07
CA ASP A 55 -3.44 -20.26 -5.02
C ASP A 55 -3.52 -21.72 -4.55
N TYR A 56 -3.37 -21.97 -3.24
CA TYR A 56 -3.53 -23.29 -2.64
C TYR A 56 -4.98 -23.80 -2.73
N ASP A 57 -5.96 -22.97 -2.35
CA ASP A 57 -7.39 -23.30 -2.45
C ASP A 57 -7.81 -23.58 -3.90
N ALA A 58 -7.14 -22.98 -4.88
CA ALA A 58 -7.36 -23.23 -6.30
C ALA A 58 -6.67 -24.52 -6.80
N LEU A 59 -5.56 -24.93 -6.18
CA LEU A 59 -4.80 -26.14 -6.53
C LEU A 59 -5.42 -27.42 -5.94
N GLU A 60 -6.13 -27.30 -4.81
CA GLU A 60 -6.76 -28.42 -4.10
C GLU A 60 -8.13 -28.84 -4.70
N LYS A 61 -8.58 -28.19 -5.78
CA LYS A 61 -9.85 -28.47 -6.49
C LYS A 61 -9.70 -29.29 -7.75
#